data_AF-A0A964BV52-F1
#
_entry.id   AF-A0A964BV52-F1
#
_cell.length_a   1.000
_cell.length_b   1.000
_cell.length_c   1.000
_cell.angle_alpha   90.00
_cell.angle_beta   90.00
_cell.angle_gamma   90.00
#
_symmetry.space_group_name_H-M   'P 1'
#
loop_
_entity.id
_entity.type
_entity.pdbx_description
1 polymer ?
#
loop_
_entity_poly.entity_id
_entity_poly.type
_entity_poly.pdbx_seq_one_letter_code
_entity_poly.pdbx_strand_id
1 'polypeptide(L)'
;MRLAKLANWLSEGDLKKYQEKAQRASTAQAQLQQMESQLEELKTNFQQVQKELAQTKAQLQINQGFQIELGETQLKLQQVNAEAQRYKKELFEQQKQLNLAESQLAQARQALARTQDWTQYIQTPVRVAKIKKTLPKENFDTLWGFGIITPKAESVTTTGALLVKGWVLGKKAQAKTLKVKHQSEEILSTPVELLRSKVVGQYPDIPTANQCGFEFSLSVVGIPSMVELSLEAVLTDESTVPLCAIIVQTELIESKDT
;
A
#
# COMPACT_ATOMS: atom_id res chain seq x y z
N MET A 1 63.31 47.35 128.58
CA MET A 1 62.56 46.09 128.88
C MET A 1 61.08 46.41 128.90
N ARG A 2 60.15 45.70 128.27
CA ARG A 2 60.21 44.53 127.40
C ARG A 2 58.84 44.44 126.70
N LEU A 3 58.90 44.23 125.39
CA LEU A 3 57.83 43.85 124.46
C LEU A 3 57.21 42.49 124.84
N ALA A 4 56.38 42.41 125.88
CA ALA A 4 55.87 41.12 126.37
C ALA A 4 54.39 41.14 126.80
N LYS A 5 53.52 41.90 126.12
CA LYS A 5 52.06 41.86 126.39
C LYS A 5 51.16 41.59 125.18
N LEU A 6 51.73 41.26 124.02
CA LEU A 6 50.93 40.91 122.82
C LEU A 6 50.87 39.40 122.50
N ALA A 7 51.51 38.53 123.29
CA ALA A 7 51.68 37.12 122.92
C ALA A 7 50.53 36.17 123.34
N ASN A 8 49.50 36.63 124.06
CA ASN A 8 48.58 35.72 124.78
C ASN A 8 47.15 35.60 124.18
N TRP A 9 46.97 35.89 122.89
CA TRP A 9 45.67 35.79 122.20
C TRP A 9 45.57 34.70 121.13
N LEU A 10 46.62 33.88 120.98
CA LEU A 10 46.65 32.76 120.04
C LEU A 10 46.93 31.46 120.81
N SER A 11 45.87 30.84 121.32
CA SER A 11 45.91 29.49 121.91
C SER A 11 46.06 28.43 120.80
N GLU A 12 46.95 27.45 120.98
CA GLU A 12 47.25 26.37 120.03
C GLU A 12 46.01 25.54 119.61
N GLY A 13 44.95 25.52 120.44
CA GLY A 13 43.68 24.83 120.16
C GLY A 13 42.78 25.53 119.15
N ASP A 14 42.81 26.86 119.08
CA ASP A 14 42.06 27.63 118.09
C ASP A 14 42.77 27.58 116.73
N LEU A 15 44.10 27.59 116.73
CA LEU A 15 44.92 27.52 115.51
C LEU A 15 44.64 26.24 114.69
N LYS A 16 44.50 25.08 115.36
CA LYS A 16 44.16 23.79 114.71
C LYS A 16 42.76 23.79 114.09
N LYS A 17 41.76 24.34 114.77
CA LYS A 17 40.39 24.47 114.22
C LYS A 17 40.37 25.38 113.00
N TYR A 18 41.15 26.48 113.00
CA TYR A 18 41.30 27.36 111.84
C TYR A 18 42.05 26.68 110.68
N GLN A 19 43.07 25.86 110.96
CA GLN A 19 43.76 25.05 109.95
C GLN A 19 42.84 24.02 109.30
N GLU A 20 42.05 23.27 110.07
CA GLU A 20 41.08 22.31 109.54
C GLU A 20 39.97 23.01 108.73
N LYS A 21 39.49 24.17 109.19
CA LYS A 21 38.52 24.99 108.43
C LYS A 21 39.13 25.49 107.11
N ALA A 22 40.39 25.91 107.11
CA ALA A 22 41.11 26.36 105.92
C ALA A 22 41.37 25.20 104.94
N GLN A 23 41.71 24.00 105.43
CA GLN A 23 41.82 22.79 104.61
C GLN A 23 40.49 22.38 104.00
N ARG A 24 39.40 22.38 104.78
CA ARG A 24 38.05 22.09 104.27
C ARG A 24 37.59 23.10 103.23
N ALA A 25 37.88 24.39 103.45
CA ALA A 25 37.60 25.45 102.48
C ALA A 25 38.43 25.26 101.20
N SER A 26 39.71 24.91 101.31
CA SER A 26 40.58 24.61 100.17
C SER A 26 40.10 23.41 99.36
N THR A 27 39.70 22.31 100.02
CA THR A 27 39.15 21.13 99.33
C THR A 27 37.80 21.41 98.68
N ALA A 28 36.94 22.18 99.34
CA ALA A 28 35.66 22.58 98.76
C ALA A 28 35.87 23.49 97.55
N GLN A 29 36.85 24.40 97.59
CA GLN A 29 37.20 25.28 96.48
C GLN A 29 37.79 24.52 95.29
N ALA A 30 38.62 23.50 95.54
CA ALA A 30 39.13 22.62 94.49
C ALA A 30 38.00 21.79 93.82
N GLN A 31 37.05 21.27 94.59
CA GLN A 31 35.88 20.58 94.05
C GLN A 31 34.98 21.51 93.22
N LEU A 32 34.82 22.76 93.66
CA LEU A 32 34.05 23.78 92.96
C LEU A 32 34.69 24.12 91.61
N GLN A 33 36.02 24.31 91.57
CA GLN A 33 36.77 24.51 90.33
C GLN A 33 36.67 23.31 89.38
N GLN A 34 36.72 22.08 89.92
CA GLN A 34 36.54 20.88 89.13
C GLN A 34 35.13 20.78 88.54
N MET A 35 34.09 21.11 89.33
CA MET A 35 32.71 21.15 88.84
C MET A 35 32.53 22.25 87.79
N GLU A 36 33.13 23.42 87.95
CA GLU A 36 33.11 24.50 86.96
C GLU A 36 33.78 24.08 85.64
N SER A 37 34.92 23.38 85.71
CA SER A 37 35.59 22.88 84.49
C SER A 37 34.75 21.82 83.78
N GLN A 38 34.13 20.91 84.54
CA GLN A 38 33.21 19.90 84.00
C GLN A 38 31.99 20.54 83.36
N LEU A 39 31.45 21.60 83.96
CA LEU A 39 30.28 22.31 83.45
C LEU A 39 30.61 23.04 82.14
N GLU A 40 31.79 23.66 82.05
CA GLU A 40 32.23 24.30 80.81
C GLU A 40 32.57 23.29 79.71
N GLU A 41 33.15 22.14 80.06
CA GLU A 41 33.33 21.01 79.14
C GLU A 41 31.99 20.46 78.64
N LEU A 42 31.00 20.30 79.53
CA LEU A 42 29.67 19.83 79.16
C LEU A 42 28.97 20.82 78.21
N LYS A 43 29.14 22.12 78.45
CA LYS A 43 28.56 23.19 77.64
C LYS A 43 29.21 23.29 76.27
N THR A 44 30.53 23.15 76.18
CA THR A 44 31.24 23.10 74.89
C THR A 44 30.85 21.87 74.08
N ASN A 45 30.77 20.70 74.72
CA ASN A 45 30.26 19.48 74.09
C ASN A 45 28.81 19.64 73.62
N PHE A 46 27.94 20.24 74.43
CA PHE A 46 26.55 20.49 74.05
C PHE A 46 26.45 21.42 72.83
N GLN A 47 27.27 22.48 72.77
CA GLN A 47 27.33 23.38 71.61
C GLN A 47 27.84 22.67 70.35
N GLN A 48 28.83 21.78 70.49
CA GLN A 48 29.36 20.98 69.40
C GLN A 48 28.28 20.04 68.84
N VAL A 49 27.58 19.32 69.72
CA VAL A 49 26.47 18.43 69.35
C VAL A 49 25.34 19.20 68.68
N GLN A 50 25.01 20.42 69.13
CA GLN A 50 24.00 21.24 68.46
C GLN A 50 24.42 21.63 67.03
N LYS A 51 25.69 21.94 66.80
CA LYS A 51 26.21 22.25 65.45
C LYS A 51 26.12 21.02 64.54
N GLU A 52 26.53 19.86 65.05
CA GLU A 52 26.45 18.59 64.30
C GLU A 52 24.99 18.22 63.97
N LEU A 53 24.07 18.43 64.91
CA LEU A 53 22.64 18.22 64.69
C LEU A 53 22.09 19.17 63.61
N ALA A 54 22.51 20.44 63.60
CA ALA A 54 22.12 21.38 62.57
C ALA A 54 22.65 20.98 61.18
N GLN A 55 23.91 20.54 61.10
CA GLN A 55 24.53 20.07 59.86
C GLN A 55 23.84 18.82 59.33
N THR A 56 23.60 17.82 60.18
CA THR A 56 22.90 16.58 59.79
C THR A 56 21.47 16.84 59.35
N LYS A 57 20.75 17.77 59.99
CA LYS A 57 19.41 18.20 59.56
C LYS A 57 19.44 18.85 58.17
N ALA A 58 20.42 19.71 57.89
CA ALA A 58 20.59 20.30 56.56
C ALA A 58 20.92 19.23 55.49
N GLN A 59 21.81 18.28 55.81
CA GLN A 59 22.14 17.17 54.93
C GLN A 59 20.91 16.30 54.61
N LEU A 60 20.09 16.00 55.61
CA LEU A 60 18.85 15.25 55.44
C LEU A 60 17.89 15.96 54.49
N GLN A 61 17.71 17.28 54.66
CA GLN A 61 16.83 18.08 53.80
C GLN A 61 17.31 18.10 52.35
N ILE A 62 18.63 18.21 52.14
CA ILE A 62 19.25 18.10 50.81
C ILE A 62 18.97 16.73 50.19
N ASN A 63 19.18 15.65 50.95
CA ASN A 63 18.94 14.29 50.47
C ASN A 63 17.46 14.06 50.12
N GLN A 64 16.53 14.62 50.90
CA GLN A 64 15.10 14.58 50.58
C GLN A 64 14.78 15.31 49.27
N GLY A 65 15.40 16.48 49.04
CA GLY A 65 15.27 17.21 47.77
C GLY A 65 15.72 16.38 46.57
N PHE A 66 16.89 15.75 46.66
CA PHE A 66 17.38 14.87 45.59
C PHE A 66 16.43 13.69 45.31
N GLN A 67 15.83 13.08 46.32
CA GLN A 67 14.87 11.98 46.11
C GLN A 67 13.62 12.44 45.34
N ILE A 68 13.14 13.66 45.57
CA ILE A 68 12.02 14.24 44.84
C ILE A 68 12.40 14.46 43.38
N GLU A 69 13.53 15.12 43.11
CA GLU A 69 14.02 15.36 41.75
C GLU A 69 14.24 14.05 40.97
N LEU A 70 14.76 13.02 41.66
CA LEU A 70 14.96 11.70 41.06
C LEU A 70 13.61 11.03 40.73
N GLY A 71 12.61 11.17 41.58
CA GLY A 71 11.25 10.71 41.30
C GLY A 71 10.59 11.44 40.11
N GLU A 72 10.72 12.77 40.05
CA GLU A 72 10.18 13.58 38.95
C GLU A 72 10.84 13.24 37.61
N THR A 73 12.16 13.06 37.61
CA THR A 73 12.90 12.68 36.40
C THR A 73 12.55 11.27 35.94
N GLN A 74 12.37 10.32 36.86
CA GLN A 74 11.87 8.98 36.53
C GLN A 74 10.47 9.04 35.91
N LEU A 75 9.57 9.86 36.44
CA LEU A 75 8.22 10.04 35.89
C LEU A 75 8.26 10.64 34.48
N LYS A 76 9.06 11.68 34.26
CA LYS A 76 9.28 12.26 32.93
C LYS A 76 9.85 11.23 31.95
N LEU A 77 10.80 10.41 32.39
CA LEU A 77 11.37 9.36 31.56
C LEU A 77 10.31 8.32 31.16
N GLN A 78 9.44 7.93 32.09
CA GLN A 78 8.32 7.02 31.79
C GLN A 78 7.34 7.63 30.77
N GLN A 79 7.01 8.92 30.91
CA GLN A 79 6.14 9.62 29.97
C GLN A 79 6.74 9.68 28.56
N VAL A 80 7.99 10.12 28.45
CA VAL A 80 8.71 10.18 27.17
C VAL A 80 8.82 8.79 26.53
N ASN A 81 9.06 7.75 27.33
CA ASN A 81 9.14 6.38 26.81
C ASN A 81 7.76 5.91 26.30
N ALA A 82 6.67 6.24 27.02
CA ALA A 82 5.32 5.94 26.56
C ALA A 82 4.97 6.67 25.25
N GLU A 83 5.38 7.94 25.11
CA GLU A 83 5.22 8.71 23.88
C GLU A 83 6.05 8.11 22.72
N ALA A 84 7.31 7.75 22.97
CA ALA A 84 8.15 7.09 21.97
C ALA A 84 7.54 5.77 21.47
N GLN A 85 6.91 4.98 22.36
CA GLN A 85 6.20 3.77 21.96
C GLN A 85 4.94 4.07 21.13
N ARG A 86 4.24 5.18 21.41
CA ARG A 86 3.10 5.62 20.58
C ARG A 86 3.55 6.00 19.18
N TYR A 87 4.55 6.87 19.06
CA TYR A 87 5.09 7.26 17.74
C TYR A 87 5.61 6.07 16.95
N LYS A 88 6.26 5.10 17.60
CA LYS A 88 6.70 3.87 16.94
C LYS A 88 5.52 3.08 16.34
N LYS A 89 4.40 2.99 17.06
CA LYS A 89 3.18 2.33 16.55
C LYS A 89 2.56 3.09 15.39
N GLU A 90 2.49 4.42 15.48
CA GLU A 90 1.98 5.27 14.40
C GLU A 90 2.83 5.16 13.13
N LEU A 91 4.16 5.21 13.26
CA LEU A 91 5.08 5.01 12.13
C LEU A 91 4.90 3.64 11.48
N PHE A 92 4.72 2.60 12.28
CA PHE A 92 4.48 1.25 11.75
C PHE A 92 3.17 1.18 10.95
N GLU A 93 2.09 1.79 11.45
CA GLU A 93 0.82 1.83 10.73
C GLU A 93 0.92 2.68 9.45
N GLN A 94 1.59 3.84 9.51
CA GLN A 94 1.85 4.66 8.32
C GLN A 94 2.64 3.91 7.26
N GLN A 95 3.69 3.16 7.65
CA GLN A 95 4.46 2.33 6.72
C GLN A 95 3.59 1.26 6.06
N LYS A 96 2.70 0.63 6.82
CA LYS A 96 1.76 -0.35 6.29
C LYS A 96 0.80 0.26 5.27
N GLN A 97 0.27 1.46 5.56
CA GLN A 97 -0.59 2.19 4.62
C GLN A 97 0.16 2.58 3.34
N LEU A 98 1.41 3.02 3.46
CA LEU A 98 2.26 3.36 2.32
C LEU A 98 2.48 2.13 1.41
N ASN A 99 2.86 0.99 2.00
CA ASN A 99 3.07 -0.24 1.25
C ASN A 99 1.79 -0.70 0.51
N LEU A 100 0.62 -0.53 1.15
CA LEU A 100 -0.66 -0.84 0.51
C LEU A 100 -0.93 0.08 -0.68
N ALA A 101 -0.71 1.38 -0.52
CA ALA A 101 -0.89 2.37 -1.59
C ALA A 101 0.08 2.12 -2.76
N GLU A 102 1.35 1.79 -2.49
CA GLU A 102 2.33 1.43 -3.51
C GLU A 102 1.91 0.18 -4.29
N SER A 103 1.42 -0.85 -3.60
CA SER A 103 0.88 -2.06 -4.24
C SER A 103 -0.31 -1.75 -5.14
N GLN A 104 -1.24 -0.91 -4.67
CA GLN A 104 -2.40 -0.50 -5.47
C GLN A 104 -1.99 0.30 -6.71
N LEU A 105 -1.02 1.20 -6.56
CA LEU A 105 -0.49 2.00 -7.66
C LEU A 105 0.21 1.12 -8.71
N ALA A 106 0.97 0.10 -8.28
CA ALA A 106 1.59 -0.86 -9.18
C ALA A 106 0.53 -1.66 -9.98
N GLN A 107 -0.54 -2.12 -9.32
CA GLN A 107 -1.65 -2.81 -9.98
C GLN A 107 -2.37 -1.90 -10.99
N ALA A 108 -2.64 -0.65 -10.61
CA ALA A 108 -3.27 0.33 -11.49
C ALA A 108 -2.42 0.62 -12.73
N ARG A 109 -1.10 0.77 -12.57
CA ARG A 109 -0.16 0.93 -13.69
C ARG A 109 -0.18 -0.27 -14.63
N GLN A 110 -0.21 -1.49 -14.09
CA GLN A 110 -0.28 -2.70 -14.92
C GLN A 110 -1.60 -2.80 -15.68
N ALA A 111 -2.73 -2.43 -15.05
CA ALA A 111 -4.03 -2.39 -15.72
C ALA A 111 -4.06 -1.34 -16.85
N LEU A 112 -3.48 -0.17 -16.62
CA LEU A 112 -3.35 0.88 -17.63
C LEU A 112 -2.50 0.44 -18.82
N ALA A 113 -1.34 -0.18 -18.58
CA ALA A 113 -0.48 -0.71 -19.64
C ALA A 113 -1.22 -1.71 -20.54
N ARG A 114 -1.93 -2.68 -19.92
CA ARG A 114 -2.76 -3.64 -20.67
C ARG A 114 -3.82 -2.95 -21.53
N THR A 115 -4.46 -1.91 -20.99
CA THR A 115 -5.49 -1.17 -21.72
C THR A 115 -4.89 -0.40 -22.90
N GLN A 116 -3.70 0.17 -22.72
CA GLN A 116 -2.99 0.91 -23.76
C GLN A 116 -2.57 0.00 -24.93
N ASP A 117 -2.07 -1.20 -24.62
CA ASP A 117 -1.77 -2.23 -25.63
C ASP A 117 -3.03 -2.59 -26.44
N TRP A 118 -4.16 -2.80 -25.76
CA TRP A 118 -5.45 -3.10 -26.42
C TRP A 118 -5.92 -1.98 -27.35
N THR A 119 -5.76 -0.71 -26.95
CA THR A 119 -6.10 0.42 -27.81
C THR A 119 -5.23 0.51 -29.06
N GLN A 120 -3.96 0.14 -28.98
CA GLN A 120 -3.07 0.10 -30.16
C GLN A 120 -3.51 -0.98 -31.16
N TYR A 121 -3.92 -2.16 -30.67
CA TYR A 121 -4.41 -3.22 -31.55
C TYR A 121 -5.71 -2.87 -32.27
N ILE A 122 -6.62 -2.10 -31.64
CA ILE A 122 -7.87 -1.68 -32.27
C ILE A 122 -7.61 -0.60 -33.35
N GLN A 123 -6.60 0.25 -33.15
CA GLN A 123 -6.26 1.33 -34.09
C GLN A 123 -5.40 0.88 -35.28
N THR A 124 -4.92 -0.37 -35.29
CA THR A 124 -4.10 -0.86 -36.40
C THR A 124 -4.97 -1.01 -37.65
N PRO A 125 -4.67 -0.29 -38.76
CA PRO A 125 -5.44 -0.40 -39.98
C PRO A 125 -5.27 -1.80 -40.59
N VAL A 126 -6.40 -2.42 -40.95
CA VAL A 126 -6.44 -3.71 -41.62
C VAL A 126 -6.96 -3.53 -43.03
N ARG A 127 -6.17 -3.95 -44.03
CA ARG A 127 -6.55 -3.96 -45.45
C ARG A 127 -7.10 -5.32 -45.85
N VAL A 128 -8.17 -5.34 -46.62
CA VAL A 128 -8.65 -6.52 -47.35
C VAL A 128 -7.85 -6.67 -48.63
N ALA A 129 -6.74 -7.39 -48.59
CA ALA A 129 -5.83 -7.57 -49.73
C ALA A 129 -6.50 -8.26 -50.92
N LYS A 130 -7.34 -9.27 -50.69
CA LYS A 130 -8.02 -9.97 -51.79
C LYS A 130 -9.24 -10.74 -51.33
N ILE A 131 -10.22 -10.89 -52.21
CA ILE A 131 -11.35 -11.82 -52.03
C ILE A 131 -11.28 -12.85 -53.16
N LYS A 132 -10.89 -14.08 -52.83
CA LYS A 132 -10.85 -15.21 -53.78
C LYS A 132 -12.20 -15.91 -53.75
N LYS A 133 -12.92 -15.99 -54.86
CA LYS A 133 -14.14 -16.83 -54.95
C LYS A 133 -13.72 -18.30 -55.06
N THR A 134 -14.24 -19.15 -54.18
CA THR A 134 -13.82 -20.56 -54.02
C THR A 134 -14.90 -21.57 -54.40
N LEU A 135 -16.00 -21.10 -54.99
CA LEU A 135 -17.04 -21.94 -55.58
C LEU A 135 -16.41 -23.10 -56.40
N PRO A 136 -16.68 -24.37 -56.03
CA PRO A 136 -16.14 -25.50 -56.77
C PRO A 136 -16.70 -25.51 -58.20
N LYS A 137 -15.81 -25.46 -59.19
CA LYS A 137 -16.19 -25.50 -60.62
C LYS A 137 -16.85 -26.81 -61.05
N GLU A 138 -16.88 -27.81 -60.20
CA GLU A 138 -17.40 -29.15 -60.51
C GLU A 138 -18.82 -29.36 -59.95
N ASN A 139 -19.34 -28.44 -59.13
CA ASN A 139 -20.60 -28.61 -58.40
C ASN A 139 -21.53 -27.39 -58.56
N PHE A 140 -21.79 -26.98 -59.81
CA PHE A 140 -22.69 -25.87 -60.14
C PHE A 140 -24.16 -26.11 -59.75
N ASP A 141 -24.51 -27.34 -59.35
CA ASP A 141 -25.88 -27.67 -58.97
C ASP A 141 -26.22 -27.33 -57.52
N THR A 142 -25.27 -26.85 -56.70
CA THR A 142 -25.53 -26.58 -55.27
C THR A 142 -26.08 -25.18 -55.01
N LEU A 143 -25.59 -24.15 -55.72
CA LEU A 143 -25.95 -22.74 -55.52
C LEU A 143 -26.38 -22.09 -56.84
N TRP A 144 -27.42 -21.27 -56.79
CA TRP A 144 -27.75 -20.34 -57.88
C TRP A 144 -26.73 -19.22 -57.97
N GLY A 145 -26.22 -18.77 -56.82
CA GLY A 145 -25.15 -17.79 -56.76
C GLY A 145 -24.93 -17.23 -55.37
N PHE A 146 -23.90 -16.41 -55.23
CA PHE A 146 -23.66 -15.61 -54.05
C PHE A 146 -22.99 -14.29 -54.44
N GLY A 147 -23.12 -13.29 -53.56
CA GLY A 147 -22.47 -11.99 -53.75
C GLY A 147 -21.99 -11.42 -52.42
N ILE A 148 -20.75 -10.93 -52.41
CA ILE A 148 -20.21 -10.12 -51.32
C ILE A 148 -20.37 -8.65 -51.72
N ILE A 149 -21.07 -7.89 -50.89
CA ILE A 149 -21.32 -6.46 -51.07
C ILE A 149 -20.22 -5.67 -50.35
N THR A 150 -19.90 -6.08 -49.12
CA THR A 150 -18.82 -5.55 -48.28
C THR A 150 -18.17 -6.73 -47.58
N PRO A 151 -16.84 -6.76 -47.39
CA PRO A 151 -15.88 -5.77 -47.83
C PRO A 151 -15.60 -5.83 -49.34
N LYS A 152 -14.98 -4.76 -49.85
CA LYS A 152 -14.39 -4.75 -51.20
C LYS A 152 -12.91 -5.06 -51.09
N ALA A 153 -12.33 -5.66 -52.12
CA ALA A 153 -10.87 -5.76 -52.21
C ALA A 153 -10.25 -4.36 -52.15
N GLU A 154 -9.08 -4.26 -51.52
CA GLU A 154 -8.36 -3.02 -51.23
C GLU A 154 -9.04 -2.06 -50.24
N SER A 155 -10.15 -2.45 -49.60
CA SER A 155 -10.75 -1.64 -48.53
C SER A 155 -9.94 -1.74 -47.24
N VAL A 156 -9.82 -0.62 -46.52
CA VAL A 156 -9.12 -0.51 -45.24
C VAL A 156 -10.14 -0.22 -44.13
N THR A 157 -10.01 -0.91 -43.00
CA THR A 157 -10.79 -0.66 -41.78
C THR A 157 -9.86 -0.34 -40.61
N THR A 158 -10.22 0.64 -39.80
CA THR A 158 -9.47 1.10 -38.61
C THR A 158 -10.20 0.85 -37.30
N THR A 159 -11.35 0.16 -37.35
CA THR A 159 -12.22 -0.05 -36.19
C THR A 159 -11.97 -1.38 -35.48
N GLY A 160 -10.92 -2.12 -35.88
CA GLY A 160 -10.67 -3.47 -35.38
C GLY A 160 -11.70 -4.52 -35.83
N ALA A 161 -12.68 -4.14 -36.65
CA ALA A 161 -13.70 -5.05 -37.15
C ALA A 161 -13.98 -4.83 -38.64
N LEU A 162 -14.29 -5.93 -39.33
CA LEU A 162 -14.60 -5.99 -40.74
C LEU A 162 -16.09 -6.30 -40.92
N LEU A 163 -16.85 -5.36 -41.45
CA LEU A 163 -18.25 -5.58 -41.79
C LEU A 163 -18.35 -6.45 -43.04
N VAL A 164 -18.93 -7.64 -42.89
CA VAL A 164 -19.16 -8.57 -44.00
C VAL A 164 -20.65 -8.62 -44.28
N LYS A 165 -21.03 -8.25 -45.51
CA LYS A 165 -22.40 -8.14 -45.97
C LYS A 165 -22.53 -8.76 -47.35
N GLY A 166 -23.54 -9.60 -47.53
CA GLY A 166 -23.74 -10.27 -48.81
C GLY A 166 -25.07 -11.00 -48.91
N TRP A 167 -25.13 -11.87 -49.90
CA TRP A 167 -26.24 -12.78 -50.13
C TRP A 167 -25.73 -14.11 -50.68
N VAL A 168 -26.46 -15.18 -50.42
CA VAL A 168 -26.19 -16.52 -50.94
C VAL A 168 -27.52 -17.22 -51.21
N LEU A 169 -27.66 -17.79 -52.40
CA LEU A 169 -28.88 -18.45 -52.86
C LEU A 169 -28.58 -19.89 -53.24
N GLY A 170 -29.12 -20.82 -52.46
CA GLY A 170 -28.98 -22.25 -52.70
C GLY A 170 -29.96 -22.77 -53.75
N LYS A 171 -29.50 -23.75 -54.55
CA LYS A 171 -30.27 -24.39 -55.63
C LYS A 171 -30.89 -25.70 -55.19
N LYS A 172 -30.12 -26.57 -54.50
CA LYS A 172 -30.62 -27.85 -53.94
C LYS A 172 -31.41 -27.67 -52.66
N ALA A 173 -30.90 -26.80 -51.78
CA ALA A 173 -31.42 -26.55 -50.45
C ALA A 173 -31.19 -25.07 -50.12
N GLN A 174 -32.03 -24.49 -49.26
CA GLN A 174 -31.90 -23.08 -48.87
C GLN A 174 -30.63 -22.89 -48.03
N ALA A 175 -29.91 -21.79 -48.23
CA ALA A 175 -28.82 -21.43 -47.34
C ALA A 175 -29.40 -21.00 -45.99
N LYS A 176 -29.02 -21.70 -44.91
CA LYS A 176 -29.54 -21.47 -43.57
C LYS A 176 -28.58 -20.64 -42.72
N THR A 177 -27.30 -20.97 -42.82
CA THR A 177 -26.25 -20.40 -41.96
C THR A 177 -24.99 -20.19 -42.76
N LEU A 178 -24.22 -19.18 -42.37
CA LEU A 178 -22.92 -18.86 -42.92
C LEU A 178 -21.88 -19.07 -41.83
N LYS A 179 -20.79 -19.77 -42.18
CA LYS A 179 -19.67 -20.05 -41.29
C LYS A 179 -18.43 -19.33 -41.78
N VAL A 180 -17.74 -18.67 -40.86
CA VAL A 180 -16.42 -18.11 -41.09
C VAL A 180 -15.42 -19.02 -40.40
N LYS A 181 -14.45 -19.51 -41.16
CA LYS A 181 -13.37 -20.36 -40.65
C LYS A 181 -12.02 -19.72 -40.87
N HIS A 182 -11.12 -19.98 -39.94
CA HIS A 182 -9.69 -19.79 -40.14
C HIS A 182 -9.01 -21.15 -40.03
N GLN A 183 -8.35 -21.57 -41.10
CA GLN A 183 -7.81 -22.91 -41.23
C GLN A 183 -8.90 -23.99 -41.06
N SER A 184 -9.00 -24.63 -39.89
CA SER A 184 -10.01 -25.65 -39.58
C SER A 184 -10.97 -25.24 -38.45
N GLU A 185 -10.77 -24.07 -37.84
CA GLU A 185 -11.56 -23.60 -36.70
C GLU A 185 -12.69 -22.68 -37.17
N GLU A 186 -13.90 -22.91 -36.66
CA GLU A 186 -15.06 -22.05 -36.89
C GLU A 186 -15.00 -20.85 -35.94
N ILE A 187 -14.75 -19.66 -36.50
CA ILE A 187 -14.66 -18.41 -35.74
C ILE A 187 -16.05 -17.85 -35.46
N LEU A 188 -16.96 -17.95 -36.43
CA LEU A 188 -18.27 -17.33 -36.36
C LEU A 188 -19.29 -18.10 -37.20
N SER A 189 -20.53 -18.12 -36.71
CA SER A 189 -21.69 -18.67 -37.38
C SER A 189 -22.81 -17.62 -37.37
N THR A 190 -23.42 -17.33 -38.51
CA THR A 190 -24.48 -16.32 -38.64
C THR A 190 -25.63 -16.78 -39.53
N PRO A 191 -26.90 -16.50 -39.21
CA PRO A 191 -28.04 -16.90 -40.04
C PRO A 191 -28.08 -16.15 -41.39
N VAL A 192 -28.63 -16.82 -42.40
CA VAL A 192 -28.90 -16.24 -43.73
C VAL A 192 -30.40 -16.04 -43.88
N GLU A 193 -30.90 -14.91 -43.38
CA GLU A 193 -32.35 -14.62 -43.34
C GLU A 193 -32.69 -13.18 -43.72
N LEU A 194 -31.69 -12.33 -43.96
CA LEU A 194 -31.91 -10.92 -44.22
C LEU A 194 -32.57 -10.68 -45.57
N LEU A 195 -33.46 -9.69 -45.61
CA LEU A 195 -34.24 -9.36 -46.79
C LEU A 195 -33.38 -8.74 -47.90
N ARG A 196 -33.54 -9.23 -49.13
CA ARG A 196 -32.80 -8.78 -50.32
C ARG A 196 -33.71 -8.59 -51.52
N SER A 197 -34.49 -7.51 -51.50
CA SER A 197 -35.43 -7.17 -52.59
C SER A 197 -34.77 -7.03 -53.96
N LYS A 198 -33.48 -6.62 -54.03
CA LYS A 198 -32.72 -6.59 -55.29
C LYS A 198 -32.42 -7.98 -55.86
N VAL A 199 -32.27 -8.99 -55.01
CA VAL A 199 -32.02 -10.38 -55.45
C VAL A 199 -33.33 -11.00 -55.95
N VAL A 200 -34.46 -10.71 -55.30
CA VAL A 200 -35.80 -11.11 -55.79
C VAL A 200 -36.06 -10.61 -57.21
N GLY A 201 -35.67 -9.37 -57.53
CA GLY A 201 -35.82 -8.84 -58.88
C GLY A 201 -34.96 -9.56 -59.93
N GLN A 202 -33.83 -10.16 -59.54
CA GLN A 202 -32.96 -10.94 -60.43
C GLN A 202 -33.39 -12.42 -60.52
N TYR A 203 -34.03 -12.93 -59.46
CA TYR A 203 -34.47 -14.31 -59.32
C TYR A 203 -35.94 -14.36 -58.86
N PRO A 204 -36.90 -13.92 -59.70
CA PRO A 204 -38.31 -13.82 -59.31
C PRO A 204 -38.96 -15.19 -59.08
N ASP A 205 -38.47 -16.22 -59.77
CA ASP A 205 -39.02 -17.58 -59.72
C ASP A 205 -38.56 -18.40 -58.50
N ILE A 206 -37.75 -17.80 -57.62
CA ILE A 206 -37.18 -18.48 -56.44
C ILE A 206 -37.81 -17.90 -55.18
N PRO A 207 -38.74 -18.62 -54.51
CA PRO A 207 -39.44 -18.12 -53.32
C PRO A 207 -38.51 -17.70 -52.18
N THR A 208 -37.36 -18.36 -52.05
CA THR A 208 -36.35 -18.11 -51.01
C THR A 208 -35.41 -16.95 -51.36
N ALA A 209 -35.48 -16.37 -52.56
CA ALA A 209 -34.61 -15.27 -52.98
C ALA A 209 -34.78 -14.00 -52.14
N ASN A 210 -35.91 -13.85 -51.44
CA ASN A 210 -36.13 -12.70 -50.57
C ASN A 210 -35.32 -12.79 -49.27
N GLN A 211 -35.11 -13.99 -48.71
CA GLN A 211 -34.42 -14.23 -47.44
C GLN A 211 -33.08 -14.94 -47.69
N CYS A 212 -32.20 -14.28 -48.44
CA CYS A 212 -30.90 -14.81 -48.84
C CYS A 212 -29.73 -13.96 -48.36
N GLY A 213 -30.00 -12.89 -47.60
CA GLY A 213 -29.00 -11.95 -47.15
C GLY A 213 -28.35 -12.35 -45.83
N PHE A 214 -27.10 -11.91 -45.66
CA PHE A 214 -26.40 -11.94 -44.38
C PHE A 214 -25.64 -10.63 -44.15
N GLU A 215 -25.42 -10.33 -42.87
CA GLU A 215 -24.63 -9.19 -42.39
C GLU A 215 -24.07 -9.52 -41.00
N PHE A 216 -22.77 -9.35 -40.82
CA PHE A 216 -22.11 -9.56 -39.53
C PHE A 216 -20.82 -8.76 -39.44
N SER A 217 -20.37 -8.51 -38.21
CA SER A 217 -19.08 -7.87 -37.93
C SER A 217 -18.06 -8.93 -37.51
N LEU A 218 -16.94 -8.99 -38.22
CA LEU A 218 -15.86 -9.93 -37.94
C LEU A 218 -14.72 -9.20 -37.24
N SER A 219 -14.40 -9.61 -36.01
CA SER A 219 -13.25 -9.04 -35.31
C SER A 219 -11.96 -9.35 -36.06
N VAL A 220 -11.18 -8.31 -36.37
CA VAL A 220 -9.86 -8.40 -37.00
C VAL A 220 -8.74 -7.89 -36.08
N VAL A 221 -9.05 -7.66 -34.80
CA VAL A 221 -8.09 -7.27 -33.78
C VAL A 221 -7.09 -8.41 -33.52
N GLY A 222 -5.80 -8.10 -33.53
CA GLY A 222 -4.76 -9.08 -33.22
C GLY A 222 -4.53 -10.13 -34.31
N ILE A 223 -5.06 -9.93 -35.51
CA ILE A 223 -4.75 -10.79 -36.66
C ILE A 223 -3.25 -10.65 -36.99
N PRO A 224 -2.53 -11.77 -37.23
CA PRO A 224 -1.17 -11.77 -37.76
C PRO A 224 -0.99 -10.93 -39.02
N SER A 225 0.25 -10.70 -39.45
CA SER A 225 0.57 -9.88 -40.64
C SER A 225 -0.25 -10.21 -41.88
N MET A 226 -0.68 -11.46 -42.08
CA MET A 226 -1.58 -11.86 -43.14
C MET A 226 -2.40 -13.09 -42.72
N VAL A 227 -3.71 -13.07 -42.95
CA VAL A 227 -4.62 -14.19 -42.64
C VAL A 227 -5.64 -14.41 -43.76
N GLU A 228 -5.92 -15.68 -44.05
CA GLU A 228 -6.97 -16.11 -44.98
C GLU A 228 -8.18 -16.66 -44.21
N LEU A 229 -9.34 -16.02 -44.39
CA LEU A 229 -10.61 -16.37 -43.73
C LEU A 229 -11.56 -16.97 -44.77
N SER A 230 -11.93 -18.23 -44.61
CA SER A 230 -12.83 -18.93 -45.52
C SER A 230 -14.29 -18.75 -45.09
N LEU A 231 -15.14 -18.40 -46.06
CA LEU A 231 -16.57 -18.23 -45.90
C LEU A 231 -17.30 -19.41 -46.54
N GLU A 232 -18.12 -20.09 -45.75
CA GLU A 232 -18.88 -21.27 -46.17
C GLU A 232 -20.36 -21.07 -45.88
N ALA A 233 -21.24 -21.53 -46.77
CA ALA A 233 -22.67 -21.60 -46.54
C ALA A 233 -23.06 -23.02 -46.14
N VAL A 234 -23.83 -23.16 -45.06
CA VAL A 234 -24.48 -24.39 -44.66
C VAL A 234 -25.93 -24.34 -45.12
N LEU A 235 -26.32 -25.29 -45.95
CA LEU A 235 -27.67 -25.40 -46.48
C LEU A 235 -28.58 -26.15 -45.51
N THR A 236 -29.89 -26.14 -45.76
CA THR A 236 -30.88 -26.83 -44.91
C THR A 236 -30.76 -28.35 -44.91
N ASP A 237 -30.09 -28.94 -45.90
CA ASP A 237 -29.74 -30.36 -45.97
C ASP A 237 -28.40 -30.68 -45.28
N GLU A 238 -27.87 -29.73 -44.50
CA GLU A 238 -26.58 -29.79 -43.78
C GLU A 238 -25.34 -29.83 -44.69
N SER A 239 -25.52 -29.78 -46.02
CA SER A 239 -24.39 -29.67 -46.94
C SER A 239 -23.70 -28.32 -46.77
N THR A 240 -22.37 -28.34 -46.82
CA THR A 240 -21.53 -27.13 -46.68
C THR A 240 -20.90 -26.79 -48.02
N VAL A 241 -21.07 -25.54 -48.45
CA VAL A 241 -20.57 -25.04 -49.73
C VAL A 241 -19.60 -23.89 -49.50
N PRO A 242 -18.33 -23.99 -49.95
CA PRO A 242 -17.39 -22.89 -49.86
C PRO A 242 -17.77 -21.77 -50.84
N LEU A 243 -17.80 -20.53 -50.35
CA LEU A 243 -18.17 -19.35 -51.14
C LEU A 243 -16.93 -18.58 -51.59
N CYS A 244 -16.17 -18.06 -50.63
CA CYS A 244 -14.96 -17.28 -50.88
C CYS A 244 -13.97 -17.36 -49.73
N ALA A 245 -12.74 -16.95 -49.99
CA ALA A 245 -11.72 -16.68 -48.99
C ALA A 245 -11.38 -15.18 -49.01
N ILE A 246 -11.46 -14.55 -47.84
CA ILE A 246 -11.11 -13.14 -47.62
C ILE A 246 -9.70 -13.11 -47.02
N ILE A 247 -8.78 -12.47 -47.73
CA ILE A 247 -7.41 -12.27 -47.27
C ILE A 247 -7.32 -10.89 -46.65
N VAL A 248 -6.96 -10.85 -45.37
CA VAL A 248 -6.74 -9.63 -44.59
C VAL A 248 -5.27 -9.50 -44.24
N GLN A 249 -4.77 -8.27 -44.25
CA GLN A 249 -3.39 -7.93 -43.95
C GLN A 249 -3.36 -6.68 -43.08
N THR A 250 -2.50 -6.68 -42.06
CA THR A 250 -2.25 -5.47 -41.26
C THR A 250 -1.33 -4.54 -42.03
N GLU A 251 -1.66 -3.26 -42.07
CA GLU A 251 -0.73 -2.23 -42.53
C GLU A 251 -0.02 -1.63 -41.33
N LEU A 252 1.31 -1.74 -41.29
CA LEU A 252 2.10 -0.93 -40.39
C LEU A 252 2.00 0.51 -40.88
N ILE A 253 1.43 1.39 -40.06
CA ILE A 253 1.59 2.83 -40.28
C ILE A 253 3.07 3.10 -40.05
N GLU A 254 3.86 3.19 -41.12
CA GLU A 254 5.12 3.93 -41.05
C GLU A 254 4.73 5.34 -40.66
N SER A 255 4.98 5.71 -39.40
CA SER A 255 4.89 7.08 -38.96
C SER A 255 5.81 7.89 -39.84
N LYS A 256 5.25 8.62 -40.81
CA LYS A 256 5.94 9.74 -41.41
C LYS A 256 6.07 10.79 -40.31
N ASP A 257 7.17 10.71 -39.58
CA ASP A 257 7.68 11.80 -38.75
C ASP A 257 7.66 13.06 -39.61
N THR A 258 6.88 14.05 -39.18
CA THR A 258 6.94 15.43 -39.66
C THR A 258 6.91 16.36 -38.45
#